data_AF-A0A2T0Y4M6-F1
#
_entry.id   AF-A0A2T0Y4M6-F1
#
_cell.length_a   1.000
_cell.length_b   1.000
_cell.length_c   1.000
_cell.angle_alpha   90.00
_cell.angle_beta   90.00
_cell.angle_gamma   90.00
#
_symmetry.space_group_name_H-M   'P 1'
#
loop_
_entity.id
_entity.type
_entity.pdbx_description
1 polymer ?
#
loop_
_entity_poly.entity_id
_entity_poly.type
_entity_poly.pdbx_seq_one_letter_code
_entity_poly.pdbx_strand_id
1 'polypeptide(L)'
;MTDQTASSVGSHAPVPSAPPRRPASLQRPMMIGKIHRATVTQADLHYVGSITVDNDLLEAADLIPGQQVDVVDVDNGARLTTYVIPGEAGSGQISINGAAAHLVHPGDTVIIIAYGMLSDADARSFLPHVVFVDGENRIVQVDDDPGQVPDGFGLVSSGIPLAAR
;
A
#
# COMPACT_ATOMS: atom_id res chain seq x y z
N MET A 1 67.45 22.50 32.43
CA MET A 1 67.38 23.39 31.26
C MET A 1 67.56 22.50 30.05
N THR A 2 66.57 22.22 29.21
CA THR A 2 65.47 23.08 28.74
C THR A 2 64.24 22.24 28.37
N ASP A 3 63.11 22.87 28.63
CA ASP A 3 61.73 22.58 28.28
C ASP A 3 61.53 22.49 26.74
N GLN A 4 60.67 21.57 26.29
CA GLN A 4 60.02 21.65 24.98
C GLN A 4 58.77 20.73 24.94
N THR A 5 57.70 21.26 25.52
CA THR A 5 56.34 21.35 24.96
C THR A 5 55.82 20.18 24.11
N ALA A 6 54.93 19.40 24.71
CA ALA A 6 53.98 18.55 24.00
C ALA A 6 53.02 19.40 23.15
N SER A 7 53.01 19.17 21.84
CA SER A 7 52.00 19.74 20.93
C SER A 7 50.88 18.72 20.76
N SER A 8 49.78 18.93 21.47
CA SER A 8 48.55 18.15 21.32
C SER A 8 47.83 18.58 20.04
N VAL A 9 48.03 17.86 18.95
CA VAL A 9 47.23 18.03 17.73
C VAL A 9 45.86 17.45 18.03
N GLY A 10 44.89 18.33 18.28
CA GLY A 10 43.49 17.96 18.48
C GLY A 10 42.96 17.25 17.24
N SER A 11 42.60 15.97 17.38
CA SER A 11 41.86 15.22 16.38
C SER A 11 40.43 15.76 16.31
N HIS A 12 40.19 16.77 15.47
CA HIS A 12 38.83 17.10 15.06
C HIS A 12 38.34 15.99 14.12
N ALA A 13 37.62 15.02 14.69
CA ALA A 13 36.75 14.17 13.90
C ALA A 13 35.79 15.09 13.12
N PRO A 14 35.59 14.87 11.81
CA PRO A 14 34.67 15.70 11.04
C PRO A 14 33.27 15.57 11.66
N VAL A 15 32.72 16.72 12.07
CA VAL A 15 31.32 16.82 12.46
C VAL A 15 30.50 16.35 11.26
N PRO A 16 29.56 15.40 11.40
CA PRO A 16 28.74 14.98 10.29
C PRO A 16 28.01 16.21 9.75
N SER A 17 28.24 16.51 8.47
CA SER A 17 27.55 17.60 7.77
C SER A 17 26.05 17.40 7.96
N ALA A 18 25.33 18.47 8.33
CA ALA A 18 23.88 18.43 8.48
C ALA A 18 23.25 17.75 7.25
N PRO A 19 22.21 16.90 7.45
CA PRO A 19 21.60 16.18 6.35
C PRO A 19 21.15 17.17 5.25
N PRO A 20 21.27 16.79 3.97
CA PRO A 20 20.92 17.67 2.87
C PRO A 20 19.47 18.16 3.03
N ARG A 21 19.29 19.47 2.93
CA ARG A 21 17.99 20.12 3.09
C ARG A 21 17.10 19.71 1.91
N ARG A 22 15.95 19.10 2.21
CA ARG A 22 14.99 18.67 1.19
C ARG A 22 14.18 19.86 0.66
N PRO A 23 13.87 19.92 -0.64
CA PRO A 23 13.06 21.00 -1.18
C PRO A 23 11.60 20.87 -0.71
N ALA A 24 10.97 22.00 -0.36
CA ALA A 24 9.57 22.03 0.08
C ALA A 24 8.58 21.60 -1.01
N SER A 25 9.00 21.66 -2.28
CA SER A 25 8.21 21.19 -3.44
C SER A 25 8.29 19.69 -3.68
N LEU A 26 9.06 18.93 -2.88
CA LEU A 26 9.17 17.48 -3.05
C LEU A 26 7.83 16.80 -2.72
N GLN A 27 7.32 16.03 -3.70
CA GLN A 27 6.16 15.16 -3.57
C GLN A 27 6.60 13.70 -3.69
N ARG A 28 5.95 12.80 -2.96
CA ARG A 28 6.22 11.36 -2.95
C ARG A 28 4.96 10.59 -3.35
N PRO A 29 5.05 9.65 -4.30
CA PRO A 29 4.02 8.64 -4.47
C PRO A 29 4.08 7.67 -3.29
N MET A 30 2.99 7.59 -2.54
CA MET A 30 2.86 6.75 -1.34
C MET A 30 1.66 5.83 -1.51
N MET A 31 1.74 4.60 -1.01
CA MET A 31 0.55 3.76 -0.86
C MET A 31 -0.32 4.40 0.23
N ILE A 32 -1.58 4.66 -0.09
CA ILE A 32 -2.53 5.32 0.82
C ILE A 32 -3.59 4.36 1.34
N GLY A 33 -3.93 3.33 0.56
CA GLY A 33 -4.88 2.30 0.96
C GLY A 33 -4.63 1.01 0.21
N LYS A 34 -4.97 -0.14 0.81
CA LYS A 34 -5.03 -1.43 0.12
C LYS A 34 -6.11 -2.34 0.69
N ILE A 35 -6.69 -3.16 -0.20
CA ILE A 35 -7.46 -4.35 0.15
C ILE A 35 -6.59 -5.55 -0.19
N HIS A 36 -6.22 -6.32 0.82
CA HIS A 36 -5.21 -7.36 0.72
C HIS A 36 -5.86 -8.74 0.62
N ARG A 37 -5.53 -9.45 -0.47
CA ARG A 37 -5.94 -10.83 -0.76
C ARG A 37 -7.44 -11.03 -0.89
N ALA A 38 -8.11 -10.10 -1.58
CA ALA A 38 -9.49 -10.27 -1.95
C ALA A 38 -9.63 -11.35 -3.05
N THR A 39 -10.69 -12.12 -2.99
CA THR A 39 -11.05 -13.13 -3.99
C THR A 39 -11.90 -12.49 -5.07
N VAL A 40 -11.53 -12.64 -6.34
CA VAL A 40 -12.32 -12.14 -7.47
C VAL A 40 -13.61 -12.96 -7.57
N THR A 41 -14.76 -12.29 -7.46
CA THR A 41 -16.07 -12.95 -7.46
C THR A 41 -16.64 -13.10 -8.87
N GLN A 42 -16.29 -12.19 -9.78
CA GLN A 42 -16.79 -12.18 -11.15
C GLN A 42 -15.77 -11.55 -12.11
N ALA A 43 -15.80 -11.97 -13.37
CA ALA A 43 -15.14 -11.27 -14.46
C ALA A 43 -16.06 -11.21 -15.67
N ASP A 44 -16.30 -10.00 -16.20
CA ASP A 44 -17.16 -9.79 -17.36
C ASP A 44 -16.47 -8.94 -18.42
N LEU A 45 -16.11 -9.58 -19.54
CA LEU A 45 -15.43 -8.95 -20.67
C LEU A 45 -16.29 -7.88 -21.38
N HIS A 46 -17.61 -8.02 -21.35
CA HIS A 46 -18.53 -7.17 -22.10
C HIS A 46 -19.16 -6.06 -21.26
N TYR A 47 -18.79 -5.96 -19.98
CA TYR A 47 -19.26 -4.93 -19.08
C TYR A 47 -18.43 -3.63 -19.16
N VAL A 48 -18.99 -2.53 -18.65
CA VAL A 48 -18.30 -1.24 -18.54
C VAL A 48 -17.02 -1.42 -17.71
N GLY A 49 -15.86 -1.24 -18.37
CA GLY A 49 -14.55 -1.57 -17.82
C GLY A 49 -14.21 -0.83 -16.53
N SER A 50 -13.42 -1.48 -15.66
CA SER A 50 -12.87 -1.06 -14.35
C SER A 50 -12.88 -2.24 -13.37
N ILE A 51 -12.75 -1.98 -12.06
CA ILE A 51 -13.04 -2.95 -10.99
C ILE A 51 -14.23 -2.46 -10.16
N THR A 52 -15.24 -3.31 -10.00
CA THR A 52 -16.33 -3.08 -9.03
C THR A 52 -15.97 -3.74 -7.71
N VAL A 53 -16.07 -2.99 -6.61
CA VAL A 53 -15.67 -3.44 -5.27
C VAL A 53 -16.80 -3.15 -4.29
N ASP A 54 -17.11 -4.09 -3.40
CA ASP A 54 -18.01 -3.90 -2.26
C ASP A 54 -17.73 -2.56 -1.56
N ASN A 55 -18.78 -1.76 -1.38
CA ASN A 55 -18.66 -0.43 -0.79
C ASN A 55 -18.11 -0.46 0.65
N ASP A 56 -18.38 -1.50 1.44
CA ASP A 56 -17.83 -1.63 2.80
C ASP A 56 -16.30 -1.78 2.77
N LEU A 57 -15.77 -2.46 1.75
CA LEU A 57 -14.32 -2.61 1.55
C LEU A 57 -13.67 -1.31 1.06
N LEU A 58 -14.36 -0.57 0.19
CA LEU A 58 -13.91 0.75 -0.25
C LEU A 58 -13.80 1.72 0.93
N GLU A 59 -14.85 1.80 1.75
CA GLU A 59 -14.87 2.65 2.95
C GLU A 59 -13.77 2.26 3.95
N ALA A 60 -13.60 0.97 4.22
CA ALA A 60 -12.57 0.49 5.14
C ALA A 60 -11.14 0.79 4.65
N ALA A 61 -10.92 0.79 3.33
CA ALA A 61 -9.62 1.04 2.73
C ALA A 61 -9.38 2.52 2.37
N ASP A 62 -10.32 3.43 2.67
CA ASP A 62 -10.31 4.84 2.27
C ASP A 62 -10.17 5.04 0.74
N LEU A 63 -10.93 4.25 -0.02
CA LEU A 63 -11.01 4.34 -1.48
C LEU A 63 -12.33 4.98 -1.90
N ILE A 64 -12.26 5.94 -2.83
CA ILE A 64 -13.44 6.65 -3.36
C ILE A 64 -13.77 6.24 -4.80
N PRO A 65 -15.05 6.26 -5.21
CA PRO A 65 -15.44 5.99 -6.60
C PRO A 65 -14.66 6.79 -7.63
N GLY A 66 -14.15 6.12 -8.67
CA GLY A 66 -13.33 6.73 -9.72
C GLY A 66 -11.85 6.91 -9.37
N GLN A 67 -11.42 6.57 -8.15
CA GLN A 67 -10.02 6.63 -7.78
C GLN A 67 -9.20 5.56 -8.50
N GLN A 68 -8.01 5.97 -8.96
CA GLN A 68 -7.05 5.06 -9.59
C GLN A 68 -6.52 4.04 -8.59
N VAL A 69 -6.49 2.78 -9.01
CA VAL A 69 -5.92 1.66 -8.25
C VAL A 69 -5.06 0.79 -9.16
N ASP A 70 -4.08 0.15 -8.55
CA ASP A 70 -3.42 -1.01 -9.13
C ASP A 70 -4.05 -2.28 -8.57
N VAL A 71 -4.40 -3.21 -9.45
CA VAL A 71 -4.82 -4.57 -9.09
C VAL A 71 -3.67 -5.50 -9.45
N VAL A 72 -3.19 -6.24 -8.45
CA VAL A 72 -2.10 -7.20 -8.62
C VAL A 72 -2.63 -8.58 -8.26
N ASP A 73 -2.52 -9.49 -9.22
CA ASP A 73 -2.98 -10.86 -9.10
C ASP A 73 -1.89 -11.72 -8.47
N VAL A 74 -2.22 -12.38 -7.37
CA VAL A 74 -1.29 -13.21 -6.60
C VAL A 74 -1.10 -14.58 -7.27
N ASP A 75 -2.11 -15.09 -7.95
CA ASP A 75 -2.12 -16.46 -8.46
C ASP A 75 -1.38 -16.56 -9.79
N ASN A 76 -1.51 -15.54 -10.67
CA ASN A 76 -0.86 -15.53 -11.98
C ASN A 76 0.18 -14.41 -12.17
N GLY A 77 0.28 -13.45 -11.25
CA GLY A 77 1.26 -12.36 -11.29
C GLY A 77 0.90 -11.19 -12.22
N ALA A 78 -0.29 -11.20 -12.82
CA ALA A 78 -0.76 -10.09 -13.65
C ALA A 78 -0.87 -8.79 -12.83
N ARG A 79 -0.66 -7.67 -13.52
CA ARG A 79 -0.77 -6.33 -12.93
C ARG A 79 -1.51 -5.43 -13.89
N LEU A 80 -2.50 -4.71 -13.38
CA LEU A 80 -3.25 -3.74 -14.15
C LEU A 80 -3.53 -2.50 -13.31
N THR A 81 -3.57 -1.35 -13.98
CA THR A 81 -3.97 -0.08 -13.40
C THR A 81 -5.35 0.26 -13.94
N THR A 82 -6.28 0.58 -13.05
CA THR A 82 -7.65 0.94 -13.40
C THR A 82 -8.22 1.92 -12.36
N TYR A 83 -9.53 2.06 -12.29
CA TYR A 83 -10.22 2.83 -11.24
C TYR A 83 -11.32 1.99 -10.59
N VAL A 84 -11.76 2.38 -9.39
CA VAL A 84 -12.81 1.66 -8.65
C VAL A 84 -14.22 2.16 -8.96
N ILE A 85 -15.18 1.23 -8.98
CA ILE A 85 -16.62 1.49 -9.01
C ILE A 85 -17.24 0.85 -7.74
N PRO A 86 -18.16 1.54 -7.05
CA PRO A 86 -18.82 0.96 -5.88
C PRO A 86 -19.80 -0.15 -6.28
N GLY A 87 -19.71 -1.28 -5.58
CA GLY A 87 -20.66 -2.39 -5.61
C GLY A 87 -21.66 -2.31 -4.45
N GLU A 88 -22.49 -3.35 -4.32
CA GLU A 88 -23.43 -3.46 -3.20
C GLU A 88 -22.69 -3.67 -1.87
N ALA A 89 -23.04 -2.88 -0.84
CA ALA A 89 -22.44 -2.95 0.49
C ALA A 89 -22.68 -4.33 1.15
N GLY A 90 -21.62 -4.92 1.69
CA GLY A 90 -21.66 -6.21 2.39
C GLY A 90 -21.86 -7.42 1.48
N SER A 91 -21.75 -7.24 0.16
CA SER A 91 -21.86 -8.33 -0.82
C SER A 91 -20.61 -9.20 -0.93
N GLY A 92 -19.45 -8.68 -0.53
CA GLY A 92 -18.14 -9.26 -0.82
C GLY A 92 -17.75 -9.17 -2.30
N GLN A 93 -18.43 -8.36 -3.10
CA GLN A 93 -18.22 -8.29 -4.55
C GLN A 93 -16.83 -7.74 -4.92
N ILE A 94 -16.15 -8.47 -5.81
CA ILE A 94 -14.94 -8.03 -6.52
C ILE A 94 -15.10 -8.45 -7.99
N SER A 95 -15.55 -7.53 -8.84
CA SER A 95 -15.81 -7.79 -10.27
C SER A 95 -14.78 -7.13 -11.15
N ILE A 96 -14.07 -7.91 -11.96
CA ILE A 96 -13.12 -7.41 -12.96
C ILE A 96 -13.85 -7.24 -14.30
N ASN A 97 -13.91 -6.02 -14.80
CA ASN A 97 -14.71 -5.71 -15.98
C ASN A 97 -13.85 -5.37 -17.20
N GLY A 98 -14.36 -5.64 -18.40
CA GLY A 98 -13.76 -5.23 -19.66
C GLY A 98 -12.45 -5.96 -19.97
N ALA A 99 -11.48 -5.27 -20.56
CA ALA A 99 -10.22 -5.86 -21.02
C ALA A 99 -9.41 -6.59 -19.93
N ALA A 100 -9.59 -6.20 -18.67
CA ALA A 100 -8.94 -6.82 -17.53
C ALA A 100 -9.40 -8.28 -17.27
N ALA A 101 -10.60 -8.66 -17.72
CA ALA A 101 -11.14 -10.02 -17.58
C ALA A 101 -10.35 -11.09 -18.37
N HIS A 102 -9.47 -10.67 -19.28
CA HIS A 102 -8.52 -11.58 -19.95
C HIS A 102 -7.36 -12.03 -19.06
N LEU A 103 -7.05 -11.28 -18.01
CA LEU A 103 -5.84 -11.45 -17.19
C LEU A 103 -6.14 -11.86 -15.74
N VAL A 104 -7.37 -11.65 -15.29
CA VAL A 104 -7.80 -11.91 -13.91
C VAL A 104 -9.17 -12.58 -13.97
N HIS A 105 -9.32 -13.70 -13.27
CA HIS A 105 -10.47 -14.59 -13.38
C HIS A 105 -11.20 -14.77 -12.04
N PRO A 106 -12.49 -15.18 -12.05
CA PRO A 106 -13.19 -15.55 -10.82
C PRO A 106 -12.44 -16.65 -10.07
N GLY A 107 -12.25 -16.45 -8.76
CA GLY A 107 -11.47 -17.31 -7.89
C GLY A 107 -10.02 -16.87 -7.67
N ASP A 108 -9.48 -15.99 -8.51
CA ASP A 108 -8.13 -15.47 -8.31
C ASP A 108 -8.05 -14.58 -7.07
N THR A 109 -6.92 -14.65 -6.37
CA THR A 109 -6.59 -13.80 -5.23
C THR A 109 -5.88 -12.54 -5.71
N VAL A 110 -6.43 -11.37 -5.42
CA VAL A 110 -5.87 -10.07 -5.81
C VAL A 110 -5.56 -9.17 -4.61
N ILE A 111 -4.67 -8.21 -4.83
CA ILE A 111 -4.47 -7.06 -3.93
C ILE A 111 -4.82 -5.81 -4.72
N ILE A 112 -5.71 -4.98 -4.17
CA ILE A 112 -6.12 -3.70 -4.74
C ILE A 112 -5.40 -2.60 -3.98
N ILE A 113 -4.66 -1.74 -4.66
CA ILE A 113 -3.76 -0.76 -4.06
C ILE A 113 -4.05 0.64 -4.60
N ALA A 114 -4.31 1.58 -3.71
CA ALA A 114 -4.39 3.00 -4.04
C ALA A 114 -3.08 3.72 -3.69
N TYR A 115 -2.63 4.59 -4.60
CA TYR A 115 -1.48 5.48 -4.38
C TYR A 115 -1.91 6.94 -4.38
N GLY A 116 -1.27 7.75 -3.55
CA GLY A 116 -1.46 9.20 -3.47
C GLY A 116 -0.13 9.94 -3.55
N MET A 117 -0.18 11.20 -4.01
CA MET A 117 0.97 12.09 -3.96
C MET A 117 0.92 12.89 -2.66
N LEU A 118 1.92 12.69 -1.80
CA LEU A 118 2.03 13.37 -0.51
C LEU A 118 3.27 14.27 -0.48
N SER A 119 3.21 15.38 0.26
CA SER A 119 4.38 16.20 0.50
C SER A 119 5.46 15.40 1.25
N ASP A 120 6.75 15.74 1.12
CA ASP A 120 7.81 15.03 1.89
C ASP A 120 7.57 15.09 3.41
N ALA A 121 6.92 16.15 3.90
CA ALA A 121 6.57 16.28 5.31
C ALA A 121 5.49 15.26 5.70
N ASP A 122 4.37 15.22 4.97
CA ASP A 122 3.24 14.33 5.29
C ASP A 122 3.63 12.86 5.08
N ALA A 123 4.33 12.55 3.99
CA ALA A 123 4.72 11.18 3.62
C ALA A 123 5.59 10.45 4.67
N ARG A 124 6.19 11.18 5.61
CA ARG A 124 7.05 10.59 6.65
C ARG A 124 6.31 10.08 7.87
N SER A 125 5.12 10.63 8.11
CA SER A 125 4.27 10.27 9.24
C SER A 125 2.93 9.69 8.80
N PHE A 126 2.65 9.70 7.50
CA PHE A 126 1.43 9.12 6.94
C PHE A 126 1.42 7.60 7.15
N LEU A 127 0.28 7.10 7.64
CA LEU A 127 0.00 5.68 7.79
C LEU A 127 -1.16 5.32 6.84
N PRO A 128 -1.01 4.30 5.97
CA PRO A 128 -2.04 3.89 5.02
C PRO A 128 -3.22 3.18 5.67
N HIS A 129 -4.31 3.00 4.92
CA HIS A 129 -5.40 2.11 5.30
C HIS A 129 -5.15 0.69 4.76
N VAL A 130 -4.99 -0.29 5.64
CA VAL A 130 -4.69 -1.67 5.27
C VAL A 130 -5.84 -2.58 5.67
N VAL A 131 -6.60 -3.07 4.70
CA VAL A 131 -7.72 -3.99 4.92
C VAL A 131 -7.30 -5.39 4.54
N PHE A 132 -7.37 -6.32 5.49
CA PHE A 132 -7.27 -7.76 5.22
C PHE A 132 -8.66 -8.38 5.20
N VAL A 133 -8.89 -9.24 4.22
CA VAL A 133 -10.15 -9.97 4.06
C VAL A 133 -9.93 -11.49 4.07
N ASP A 134 -10.99 -12.24 4.35
CA ASP A 134 -11.03 -13.69 4.19
C ASP A 134 -11.40 -14.12 2.76
N GLY A 135 -11.56 -15.43 2.55
CA GLY A 135 -11.92 -16.00 1.24
C GLY A 135 -13.32 -15.64 0.74
N GLU A 136 -14.19 -15.12 1.61
CA GLU A 136 -15.52 -14.59 1.25
C GLU A 136 -15.53 -13.05 1.19
N ASN A 137 -14.34 -12.44 1.14
CA ASN A 137 -14.12 -10.99 1.14
C ASN A 137 -14.71 -10.27 2.36
N ARG A 138 -14.82 -10.95 3.51
CA ARG A 138 -15.19 -10.32 4.78
C ARG A 138 -13.96 -9.74 5.44
N ILE A 139 -14.10 -8.53 5.97
CA ILE A 139 -13.01 -7.84 6.69
C ILE A 139 -12.65 -8.67 7.92
N VAL A 140 -11.37 -9.07 7.98
CA VAL A 140 -10.78 -9.69 9.16
C VAL A 140 -10.10 -8.65 10.03
N GLN A 141 -9.36 -7.73 9.41
CA GLN A 141 -8.59 -6.73 10.12
C GLN A 141 -8.46 -5.46 9.28
N VAL A 142 -8.50 -4.32 9.98
CA VAL A 142 -8.10 -3.02 9.46
C VAL A 142 -6.91 -2.56 10.28
N ASP A 143 -5.84 -2.19 9.61
CA ASP A 143 -4.56 -1.80 10.20
C ASP A 143 -3.98 -0.59 9.44
N ASP A 144 -2.86 -0.07 9.92
CA ASP A 144 -2.12 1.02 9.33
C ASP A 144 -0.67 0.65 8.95
N ASP A 145 -0.26 -0.59 9.24
CA ASP A 145 1.05 -1.12 8.84
C ASP A 145 0.97 -1.94 7.52
N PRO A 146 1.67 -1.52 6.45
CA PRO A 146 1.61 -2.19 5.16
C PRO A 146 2.30 -3.56 5.12
N GLY A 147 3.16 -3.87 6.09
CA GLY A 147 3.99 -5.07 6.15
C GLY A 147 3.56 -6.11 7.18
N GLN A 148 2.63 -5.78 8.08
CA GLN A 148 2.08 -6.74 9.04
C GLN A 148 0.99 -7.61 8.42
N VAL A 149 0.84 -8.80 9.00
CA VAL A 149 -0.19 -9.80 8.67
C VAL A 149 -0.96 -10.12 9.95
N PRO A 150 -2.30 -10.27 9.89
CA PRO A 150 -3.09 -10.79 11.00
C PRO A 150 -2.59 -12.16 11.49
N ASP A 151 -2.73 -12.43 12.79
CA ASP A 151 -2.38 -13.72 13.35
C ASP A 151 -3.19 -14.87 12.71
N GLY A 152 -2.53 -15.99 12.42
CA GLY A 152 -3.19 -17.20 11.91
C GLY A 152 -3.53 -17.19 10.41
N PHE A 153 -3.16 -16.14 9.65
CA PHE A 153 -3.41 -16.07 8.20
C PHE A 153 -2.47 -16.91 7.33
N GLY A 154 -1.51 -17.63 7.93
CA GLY A 154 -0.57 -18.47 7.19
C GLY A 154 0.41 -17.69 6.29
N LEU A 155 0.51 -16.37 6.47
CA LEU A 155 1.47 -15.52 5.76
C LEU A 155 2.55 -15.03 6.74
N VAL A 156 3.67 -14.59 6.19
CA VAL A 156 4.79 -14.06 6.97
C VAL A 156 4.83 -12.55 6.82
N SER A 157 4.81 -11.82 7.95
CA SER A 157 5.03 -10.37 7.96
C SER A 157 6.34 -10.01 7.26
N SER A 158 6.30 -8.98 6.44
CA SER A 158 7.47 -8.49 5.71
C SER A 158 7.96 -7.17 6.31
N GLY A 159 9.25 -7.12 6.65
CA GLY A 159 9.89 -5.90 7.14
C GLY A 159 9.73 -5.64 8.64
N ILE A 160 10.29 -4.51 9.07
CA ILE A 160 10.21 -4.02 10.46
C ILE A 160 8.94 -3.16 10.58
N PRO A 161 8.10 -3.38 11.61
CA PRO A 161 6.88 -2.61 11.83
C PRO A 161 7.14 -1.10 11.81
N LEU A 162 6.23 -0.32 11.25
CA LEU A 162 6.33 1.14 11.20
C LEU A 162 6.40 1.75 12.61
N ALA A 163 5.63 1.20 13.56
CA ALA A 163 5.65 1.61 14.96
C ALA A 163 6.99 1.33 15.69
N ALA A 164 7.85 0.48 15.11
CA ALA A 164 9.15 0.11 15.66
C ALA A 164 10.31 0.92 15.06
N ARG A 165 10.03 1.95 14.24
CA ARG A 165 11.04 2.80 13.56
C ARG A 165 11.39 4.07 14.33
#